data_AF-A0A3M1FBY1-F1
#
_entry.id   AF-A0A3M1FBY1-F1
#
_cell.length_a   1.000
_cell.length_b   1.000
_cell.length_c   1.000
_cell.angle_alpha   90.00
_cell.angle_beta   90.00
_cell.angle_gamma   90.00
#
_symmetry.space_group_name_H-M   'P 1'
#
loop_
_entity.id
_entity.type
_entity.pdbx_description
1 polymer ?
#
loop_
_entity_poly.entity_id
_entity_poly.type
_entity_poly.pdbx_seq_one_letter_code
_entity_poly.pdbx_strand_id
1 'polypeptide(L)'
;MRNKKGVGKMVNILFLALEQDMDLDGIISQNEVSEWLGIGYLNAYLLNHGISSEISDAYDIKDIVRKRPYAIGFSVLATNYEASKRASEQLRKKLPNTKII
;
A
#
# COMPACT_ATOMS: atom_id res chain seq x y z
N MET A 1 -31.53 -21.14 -5.06
CA MET A 1 -30.84 -19.97 -4.45
C MET A 1 -29.44 -19.89 -5.06
N ARG A 2 -29.13 -18.84 -5.83
CA ARG A 2 -27.81 -18.68 -6.47
C ARG A 2 -26.78 -18.30 -5.39
N ASN A 3 -25.80 -19.17 -5.15
CA ASN A 3 -24.59 -18.85 -4.40
C ASN A 3 -23.92 -17.64 -5.03
N LYS A 4 -24.00 -16.48 -4.36
CA LYS A 4 -23.16 -15.32 -4.66
C LYS A 4 -21.73 -15.70 -4.27
N LYS A 5 -21.01 -16.32 -5.22
CA LYS A 5 -19.55 -16.44 -5.15
C LYS A 5 -19.00 -15.05 -4.82
N GLY A 6 -18.22 -14.98 -3.74
CA GLY A 6 -17.79 -13.75 -3.09
C GLY A 6 -17.36 -12.70 -4.10
N VAL A 7 -18.09 -11.59 -4.13
CA VAL A 7 -17.58 -10.35 -4.68
C VAL A 7 -16.40 -10.01 -3.79
N GLY A 8 -15.18 -10.24 -4.28
CA GLY A 8 -13.97 -9.80 -3.58
C GLY A 8 -14.18 -8.36 -3.17
N LYS A 9 -14.06 -8.09 -1.86
CA LYS A 9 -14.31 -6.76 -1.30
C LYS A 9 -13.39 -5.80 -2.06
N MET A 10 -13.97 -4.90 -2.87
CA MET A 10 -13.19 -4.00 -3.71
C MET A 10 -12.42 -3.06 -2.77
N VAL A 11 -11.09 -3.11 -2.82
CA VAL A 11 -10.23 -2.23 -2.03
C VAL A 11 -10.08 -0.94 -2.83
N ASN A 12 -10.59 0.17 -2.31
CA ASN A 12 -10.49 1.45 -3.01
C ASN A 12 -9.09 2.04 -2.84
N ILE A 13 -8.53 1.94 -1.64
CA ILE A 13 -7.22 2.50 -1.30
C ILE A 13 -6.35 1.39 -0.70
N LEU A 14 -5.17 1.17 -1.29
CA LEU A 14 -4.16 0.27 -0.74
C LEU A 14 -2.98 1.09 -0.22
N PHE A 15 -2.65 0.96 1.05
CA PHE A 15 -1.43 1.50 1.62
C PHE A 15 -0.32 0.47 1.56
N LEU A 16 0.83 0.87 1.01
CA LEU A 16 2.04 0.05 0.97
C LEU A 16 3.06 0.63 1.96
N ALA A 17 3.45 -0.20 2.92
CA ALA A 17 4.58 0.04 3.80
C ALA A 17 5.71 -0.87 3.34
N LEU A 18 6.65 -0.32 2.57
CA LEU A 18 7.77 -1.11 2.04
C LEU A 18 8.85 -1.30 3.09
N GLU A 19 9.32 -2.54 3.24
CA GLU A 19 10.43 -2.90 4.14
C GLU A 19 11.66 -2.01 3.89
N GLN A 20 12.26 -1.56 5.00
CA GLN A 20 13.33 -0.56 5.03
C GLN A 20 14.73 -1.16 4.83
N ASP A 21 14.83 -2.49 4.77
CA ASP A 21 16.07 -3.27 4.81
C ASP A 21 16.98 -3.14 3.57
N MET A 22 16.70 -2.19 2.68
CA MET A 22 17.35 -2.12 1.36
C MET A 22 18.19 -0.85 1.09
N ASP A 23 18.10 0.21 1.89
CA ASP A 23 18.76 1.48 1.52
C ASP A 23 19.87 1.97 2.48
N LEU A 24 20.08 1.39 3.67
CA LEU A 24 21.20 1.76 4.56
C LEU A 24 21.78 0.57 5.34
N ASP A 25 22.67 -0.22 4.73
CA ASP A 25 23.64 -1.12 5.40
C ASP A 25 23.17 -1.87 6.68
N GLY A 26 21.91 -2.32 6.75
CA GLY A 26 21.36 -3.04 7.92
C GLY A 26 21.02 -2.17 9.14
N ILE A 27 20.91 -0.84 9.00
CA ILE A 27 20.42 0.05 10.07
C ILE A 27 18.89 0.13 9.98
N ILE A 28 18.21 -0.67 10.80
CA ILE A 28 16.77 -0.56 11.02
C ILE A 28 16.50 0.76 11.76
N SER A 29 15.76 1.66 11.12
CA SER A 29 15.33 2.92 11.74
C SER A 29 14.32 2.64 12.84
N GLN A 30 14.54 3.17 14.05
CA GLN A 30 13.54 3.15 15.13
C GLN A 30 12.21 3.85 14.75
N ASN A 31 12.13 4.51 13.58
CA ASN A 31 10.93 5.17 13.07
C ASN A 31 9.93 4.25 12.36
N GLU A 32 10.23 2.96 12.17
CA GLU A 32 9.31 2.01 11.54
C GLU A 32 7.99 1.88 12.32
N VAL A 33 8.05 1.84 13.65
CA VAL A 33 6.84 1.80 14.51
C VAL A 33 5.97 3.05 14.29
N SER A 34 6.59 4.22 14.15
CA SER A 34 5.87 5.49 13.90
C SER A 34 5.22 5.53 12.52
N GLU A 35 5.83 4.89 11.53
CA GLU A 35 5.30 4.76 10.16
C GLU A 35 4.03 3.92 10.13
N TRP A 36 4.09 2.73 10.73
CA TRP A 36 2.95 1.82 10.88
C TRP A 36 1.80 2.47 11.65
N LEU A 37 2.10 3.26 12.68
CA LEU A 37 1.09 4.05 13.40
C LEU A 37 0.43 5.09 12.49
N GLY A 38 1.22 5.84 11.69
CA GLY A 38 0.70 6.86 10.78
C GLY A 38 -0.25 6.28 9.72
N ILE A 39 0.17 5.21 9.03
CA ILE A 39 -0.68 4.51 8.05
C ILE A 39 -1.90 3.89 8.75
N GLY A 40 -1.71 3.34 9.95
CA GLY A 40 -2.77 2.81 10.80
C GLY A 40 -3.87 3.83 11.08
N TYR A 41 -3.50 5.05 11.47
CA TYR A 41 -4.44 6.15 11.71
C TYR A 41 -5.21 6.54 10.45
N LEU A 42 -4.53 6.68 9.31
CA LEU A 42 -5.18 7.01 8.03
C LEU A 42 -6.15 5.92 7.58
N ASN A 43 -5.75 4.65 7.69
CA ASN A 43 -6.60 3.52 7.37
C ASN A 43 -7.84 3.46 8.27
N ALA A 44 -7.66 3.62 9.59
CA ALA A 44 -8.78 3.64 10.54
C ALA A 44 -9.75 4.81 10.25
N TYR A 45 -9.20 6.00 9.93
CA TYR A 45 -10.01 7.15 9.54
C TYR A 45 -10.85 6.87 8.30
N LEU A 46 -10.25 6.31 7.24
CA LEU A 46 -10.96 6.00 6.00
C LEU A 46 -12.06 4.95 6.20
N LEU A 47 -11.76 3.88 6.94
CA LEU A 47 -12.73 2.83 7.27
C LEU A 47 -13.91 3.40 8.06
N ASN A 48 -13.66 4.29 9.03
CA ASN A 48 -14.71 4.97 9.81
C ASN A 48 -15.61 5.87 8.95
N HIS A 49 -15.13 6.31 7.79
CA HIS A 49 -15.90 7.11 6.82
C HIS A 49 -16.47 6.26 5.67
N GLY A 50 -16.48 4.93 5.81
CA GLY A 50 -17.04 4.02 4.81
C GLY A 50 -16.18 3.85 3.56
N ILE A 51 -14.92 4.29 3.58
CA ILE A 51 -13.98 4.14 2.47
C ILE A 51 -13.23 2.82 2.67
N SER A 52 -13.34 1.92 1.69
CA SER A 52 -12.65 0.63 1.71
C SER A 52 -11.15 0.83 1.54
N SER A 53 -10.37 0.59 2.60
CA SER A 53 -8.91 0.65 2.57
C SER A 53 -8.26 -0.57 3.22
N GLU A 54 -7.04 -0.87 2.81
CA GLU A 54 -6.21 -1.98 3.30
C GLU A 54 -4.76 -1.50 3.46
N ILE A 55 -4.03 -2.07 4.42
CA ILE A 55 -2.58 -1.88 4.58
C ILE A 55 -1.90 -3.19 4.23
N SER A 56 -0.81 -3.13 3.45
CA SER A 56 0.01 -4.28 3.09
C SER A 56 1.48 -3.99 3.39
N ASP A 57 2.11 -4.88 4.15
CA ASP A 57 3.56 -4.99 4.34
C ASP A 57 4.24 -5.66 3.13
N ALA A 58 3.55 -6.61 2.50
CA ALA A 58 4.08 -7.33 1.36
C ALA A 58 3.89 -6.56 0.03
N TYR A 59 4.98 -6.34 -0.69
CA TYR A 59 4.94 -5.86 -2.08
C TYR A 59 4.90 -7.04 -3.07
N ASP A 60 3.68 -7.49 -3.41
CA ASP A 60 3.45 -8.35 -4.57
C ASP A 60 2.68 -7.60 -5.66
N ILE A 61 3.41 -7.19 -6.70
CA ILE A 61 2.84 -6.47 -7.84
C ILE A 61 1.71 -7.24 -8.54
N LYS A 62 1.73 -8.58 -8.56
CA LYS A 62 0.69 -9.38 -9.21
C LYS A 62 -0.61 -9.32 -8.40
N ASP A 63 -0.51 -9.41 -7.08
CA ASP A 63 -1.68 -9.29 -6.21
C ASP A 63 -2.28 -7.89 -6.24
N ILE A 64 -1.43 -6.84 -6.20
CA ILE A 64 -1.86 -5.44 -6.30
C ILE A 64 -2.62 -5.20 -7.61
N VAL A 65 -2.07 -5.68 -8.74
CA VAL A 65 -2.72 -5.56 -10.05
C VAL A 65 -4.05 -6.32 -10.11
N ARG A 66 -4.16 -7.46 -9.42
CA ARG A 66 -5.41 -8.23 -9.31
C ARG A 66 -6.46 -7.48 -8.49
N LYS A 67 -6.07 -6.82 -7.41
CA LYS A 67 -6.96 -6.01 -6.55
C LYS A 67 -7.50 -4.77 -7.27
N ARG A 68 -6.76 -4.23 -8.25
CA ARG A 68 -7.12 -3.02 -9.04
C ARG A 68 -7.60 -1.86 -8.17
N PRO A 69 -6.81 -1.41 -7.17
CA PRO A 69 -7.21 -0.33 -6.31
C PRO A 69 -7.38 0.98 -7.10
N TYR A 70 -8.29 1.84 -6.65
CA TYR A 70 -8.45 3.18 -7.21
C TYR A 70 -7.24 4.07 -6.90
N ALA A 71 -6.69 3.95 -5.68
CA ALA A 71 -5.49 4.64 -5.27
C ALA A 71 -4.53 3.71 -4.49
N ILE A 72 -3.24 3.99 -4.61
CA ILE A 72 -2.17 3.35 -3.85
C ILE A 72 -1.42 4.46 -3.13
N GLY A 73 -1.36 4.39 -1.81
CA GLY A 73 -0.61 5.30 -0.96
C GLY A 73 0.69 4.66 -0.52
N PHE A 74 1.81 5.32 -0.75
CA PHE A 74 3.10 4.94 -0.18
C PHE A 74 3.34 5.74 1.09
N SER A 75 3.74 5.05 2.15
CA SER A 75 4.44 5.72 3.22
C SER A 75 5.92 5.73 2.89
N VAL A 76 6.49 6.93 2.83
CA VAL A 76 7.86 7.13 2.36
C VAL A 76 8.67 7.82 3.44
N LEU A 77 9.72 7.15 3.87
CA LEU A 77 10.79 7.66 4.70
C LEU A 77 12.05 7.80 3.85
N ALA A 78 13.05 8.52 4.38
CA ALA A 78 14.35 8.60 3.73
C ALA A 78 14.99 7.20 3.50
N THR A 79 14.68 6.24 4.38
CA THR A 79 15.21 4.87 4.38
C THR A 79 14.51 3.90 3.41
N ASN A 80 13.40 4.29 2.78
CA ASN A 80 12.72 3.45 1.78
C ASN A 80 12.35 4.23 0.51
N TYR A 81 12.97 5.39 0.29
CA TYR A 81 12.64 6.28 -0.82
C TYR A 81 12.91 5.64 -2.18
N GLU A 82 14.08 5.02 -2.40
CA GLU A 82 14.40 4.44 -3.71
C GLU A 82 13.61 3.15 -3.98
N ALA A 83 13.29 2.38 -2.93
CA ALA A 83 12.34 1.27 -3.02
C ALA A 83 10.94 1.76 -3.43
N SER A 84 10.42 2.78 -2.74
CA SER A 84 9.10 3.39 -3.00
C SER A 84 9.02 4.00 -4.40
N LYS A 85 10.06 4.70 -4.84
CA LYS A 85 10.16 5.26 -6.17
C LYS A 85 10.09 4.17 -7.23
N ARG A 86 10.93 3.13 -7.15
CA ARG A 86 10.93 1.99 -8.09
C ARG A 86 9.59 1.27 -8.13
N ALA A 87 8.97 1.03 -6.97
CA ALA A 87 7.65 0.40 -6.88
C ALA A 87 6.57 1.27 -7.56
N SER A 88 6.57 2.57 -7.29
CA SER A 88 5.61 3.51 -7.89
C SER A 88 5.72 3.54 -9.42
N GLU A 89 6.93 3.52 -9.98
CA GLU A 89 7.16 3.51 -11.43
C GLU A 89 6.64 2.21 -12.07
N GLN A 90 6.85 1.06 -11.43
CA GLN A 90 6.35 -0.22 -11.93
C GLN A 90 4.82 -0.28 -11.89
N LEU A 91 4.20 0.22 -10.83
CA LEU A 91 2.75 0.24 -10.69
C LEU A 91 2.11 1.20 -11.69
N ARG A 92 2.69 2.39 -11.94
CA ARG A 92 2.20 3.33 -12.97
C ARG A 92 2.13 2.67 -14.36
N LYS A 93 3.11 1.82 -14.70
CA LYS A 93 3.13 1.08 -15.97
C LYS A 93 2.03 0.02 -16.07
N LYS A 94 1.71 -0.67 -14.96
CA LYS A 94 0.73 -1.78 -14.94
C LYS A 94 -0.70 -1.34 -14.62
N LEU A 95 -0.85 -0.20 -13.95
CA LEU A 95 -2.12 0.35 -13.46
C LEU A 95 -2.21 1.84 -13.85
N PRO A 96 -2.32 2.18 -15.15
CA PRO A 96 -2.27 3.56 -15.61
C PRO A 96 -3.40 4.45 -15.09
N ASN A 97 -4.52 3.85 -14.64
CA ASN A 97 -5.68 4.56 -14.11
C ASN A 97 -5.71 4.65 -12.58
N THR A 98 -4.78 3.98 -11.89
CA THR A 98 -4.69 4.00 -10.43
C THR A 98 -3.89 5.23 -9.99
N LYS A 99 -4.42 6.00 -9.04
CA LYS A 99 -3.71 7.13 -8.46
C LYS A 99 -2.60 6.62 -7.56
N ILE A 100 -1.37 7.08 -7.76
CA ILE A 100 -0.27 6.81 -6.84
C ILE A 100 0.05 8.08 -6.07
N ILE A 101 -0.05 7.96 -4.74
CA ILE A 101 0.09 9.02 -3.74
C ILE A 101 1.28 8.68 -2.86
#